data_AF-A0A3M1SRF7-F1
#
_entry.id   AF-A0A3M1SRF7-F1
#
_cell.length_a   1.000
_cell.length_b   1.000
_cell.length_c   1.000
_cell.angle_alpha   90.00
_cell.angle_beta   90.00
_cell.angle_gamma   90.00
#
_symmetry.space_group_name_H-M   'P 1'
#
loop_
_entity.id
_entity.type
_entity.pdbx_description
1 polymer ?
#
loop_
_entity_poly.entity_id
_entity_poly.type
_entity_poly.pdbx_seq_one_letter_code
_entity_poly.pdbx_strand_id
1 'polypeptide(L)'
;MLGLTATADGAVPIAGRAASGNRSDSLEADCVLRGLAKSLPSLAEVPLVADSKFFGGGHLDSVDRLDLAYATLVPRSVGIWAEAFEARRSRRKQGPLPLLESKAPKEGTGAPAPDGSGFSVDLAYSWRGGDGQEQKLPMRALAVHSSALEQRKRGAVERRKAREEERLGRE
;
A
#
# COMPACT_ATOMS: atom_id res chain seq x y z
N MET A 1 -22.61 11.59 8.11
CA MET A 1 -22.93 10.14 8.13
C MET A 1 -21.62 9.38 7.99
N LEU A 2 -21.17 8.70 9.05
CA LEU A 2 -19.90 7.96 9.10
C LEU A 2 -20.19 6.49 8.77
N GLY A 3 -19.56 5.96 7.72
CA GLY A 3 -19.77 4.58 7.24
C GLY A 3 -18.53 3.72 7.45
N LEU A 4 -18.73 2.50 7.93
CA LEU A 4 -17.72 1.53 8.35
C LEU A 4 -17.62 0.38 7.33
N THR A 5 -16.42 -0.02 6.93
CA THR A 5 -16.21 -1.33 6.27
C THR A 5 -14.99 -2.01 6.85
N ALA A 6 -15.21 -3.22 7.37
CA ALA A 6 -14.19 -4.11 7.89
C ALA A 6 -13.55 -4.96 6.77
N THR A 7 -12.26 -5.25 6.88
CA THR A 7 -11.65 -6.45 6.28
C THR A 7 -11.61 -7.53 7.35
N ALA A 8 -11.85 -8.78 6.94
CA ALA A 8 -12.32 -9.88 7.79
C ALA A 8 -11.44 -10.32 8.98
N ASP A 9 -10.23 -9.78 9.19
CA ASP A 9 -9.21 -10.40 10.07
C ASP A 9 -8.50 -9.44 11.05
N GLY A 10 -9.15 -8.38 11.55
CA GLY A 10 -8.64 -7.69 12.75
C GLY A 10 -8.62 -6.17 12.67
N ALA A 11 -9.16 -5.57 13.73
CA ALA A 11 -9.46 -4.16 13.91
C ALA A 11 -8.25 -3.22 13.73
N VAL A 12 -8.30 -2.40 12.67
CA VAL A 12 -7.73 -1.04 12.68
C VAL A 12 -8.94 -0.09 12.62
N PRO A 13 -9.13 0.80 13.62
CA PRO A 13 -10.17 1.81 13.54
C PRO A 13 -9.79 2.83 12.46
N ILE A 14 -10.40 2.70 11.28
CA ILE A 14 -10.23 3.66 10.18
C ILE A 14 -11.38 4.67 10.27
N ALA A 15 -11.07 5.91 10.64
CA ALA A 15 -12.02 7.01 10.60
C ALA A 15 -11.95 7.70 9.23
N GLY A 16 -13.08 7.77 8.52
CA GLY A 16 -13.23 8.60 7.32
C GLY A 16 -13.22 7.82 6.00
N ARG A 17 -14.38 7.83 5.33
CA ARG A 17 -14.48 7.38 3.93
C ARG A 17 -13.97 8.49 3.02
N ALA A 18 -12.90 8.23 2.29
CA ALA A 18 -12.72 8.84 0.97
C ALA A 18 -13.56 8.03 -0.03
N ALA A 19 -14.38 8.71 -0.82
CA ALA A 19 -15.39 8.06 -1.65
C ALA A 19 -14.79 6.98 -2.58
N SER A 20 -15.43 5.80 -2.56
CA SER A 20 -15.33 4.81 -3.62
C SER A 20 -15.72 5.47 -4.94
N GLY A 21 -14.72 5.70 -5.79
CA GLY A 21 -14.91 6.28 -7.09
C GLY A 21 -13.61 6.19 -7.85
N ASN A 22 -13.68 5.70 -9.09
CA ASN A 22 -12.56 5.71 -10.03
C ASN A 22 -12.25 7.14 -10.53
N ARG A 23 -12.41 8.15 -9.66
CA ARG A 23 -12.41 9.57 -10.00
C ARG A 23 -11.33 10.27 -9.23
N SER A 24 -10.42 10.79 -10.02
CA SER A 24 -9.41 11.81 -9.76
C SER A 24 -9.99 13.16 -9.27
N ASP A 25 -11.12 13.17 -8.54
CA ASP A 25 -11.70 14.41 -8.03
C ASP A 25 -10.98 14.81 -6.75
N SER A 26 -9.81 15.41 -6.95
CA SER A 26 -8.89 15.89 -5.92
C SER A 26 -9.52 16.85 -4.91
N LEU A 27 -10.61 17.53 -5.30
CA LEU A 27 -11.31 18.50 -4.46
C LEU A 27 -12.21 17.85 -3.40
N GLU A 28 -12.93 16.77 -3.73
CA GLU A 28 -13.81 16.11 -2.77
C GLU A 28 -12.99 15.43 -1.67
N ALA A 29 -11.90 14.75 -2.06
CA ALA A 29 -10.96 14.16 -1.11
C ALA A 29 -10.32 15.21 -0.19
N ASP A 30 -9.88 16.35 -0.73
CA ASP A 30 -9.31 17.45 0.06
C ASP A 30 -10.33 18.04 1.06
N CYS A 31 -11.58 18.24 0.63
CA CYS A 31 -12.65 18.69 1.52
C CYS A 31 -12.90 17.70 2.67
N VAL A 32 -12.89 16.40 2.38
CA VAL A 32 -13.06 15.36 3.40
C VAL A 32 -11.88 15.36 4.39
N LEU A 33 -10.64 15.41 3.90
CA LEU A 33 -9.45 15.45 4.75
C LEU A 33 -9.46 16.67 5.68
N ARG A 34 -9.80 17.86 5.17
CA ARG A 34 -9.96 19.07 5.98
C ARG A 34 -11.08 18.95 7.01
N GLY A 35 -12.19 18.29 6.65
CA GLY A 35 -13.30 18.02 7.56
C GLY A 35 -12.89 17.10 8.71
N LEU A 36 -12.13 16.04 8.41
CA LEU A 36 -11.57 15.13 9.41
C LEU A 36 -10.61 15.85 10.35
N ALA A 37 -9.66 16.61 9.80
CA ALA A 37 -8.69 17.38 10.59
C ALA A 37 -9.33 18.38 11.55
N LYS A 38 -10.50 18.95 11.19
CA LYS A 38 -11.25 19.85 12.07
C LYS A 38 -12.07 19.11 13.14
N SER A 39 -12.42 17.85 12.92
CA SER A 39 -13.37 17.11 13.75
C SER A 39 -12.69 16.19 14.77
N LEU A 40 -11.40 15.90 14.57
CA LEU A 40 -10.65 14.96 15.39
C LEU A 40 -9.53 15.70 16.14
N PRO A 41 -9.37 15.45 17.45
CA PRO A 41 -8.45 16.20 18.31
C PRO A 41 -6.97 15.96 17.96
N SER A 42 -6.64 14.82 17.37
CA SER A 42 -5.34 14.51 16.79
C SER A 42 -5.49 13.38 15.77
N LEU A 43 -4.98 13.58 14.56
CA LEU A 43 -4.95 12.56 13.50
C LEU A 43 -3.57 11.91 13.33
N ALA A 44 -2.57 12.38 14.08
CA ALA A 44 -1.28 11.72 14.17
C ALA A 44 -1.39 10.34 14.85
N GLU A 45 -2.39 10.16 15.74
CA GLU A 45 -2.60 8.92 16.48
C GLU A 45 -3.52 7.90 15.77
N VAL A 46 -4.26 8.33 14.75
CA VAL A 46 -5.21 7.47 14.02
C VAL A 46 -4.80 7.42 12.55
N PRO A 47 -4.03 6.41 12.13
CA PRO A 47 -3.57 6.32 10.75
C PRO A 47 -4.75 6.07 9.80
N LEU A 48 -4.88 6.95 8.82
CA LEU A 48 -5.78 6.79 7.68
C LEU A 48 -5.22 5.73 6.73
N VAL A 49 -5.96 4.64 6.53
CA VAL A 49 -5.56 3.56 5.61
C VAL A 49 -6.43 3.58 4.37
N ALA A 50 -5.83 3.67 3.19
CA ALA A 50 -6.54 3.76 1.91
C ALA A 50 -6.02 2.79 0.84
N ASP A 51 -6.86 2.54 -0.18
CA ASP A 51 -6.44 1.78 -1.36
C ASP A 51 -5.47 2.59 -2.24
N SER A 52 -4.95 1.97 -3.30
CA SER A 52 -3.95 2.61 -4.17
C SER A 52 -4.47 3.80 -4.98
N LYS A 53 -5.78 4.03 -5.05
CA LYS A 53 -6.34 5.17 -5.81
C LYS A 53 -6.16 6.48 -5.07
N PHE A 54 -5.93 6.41 -3.76
CA PHE A 54 -5.63 7.59 -2.95
C PHE A 54 -4.14 7.99 -3.03
N PHE A 55 -3.32 7.22 -3.76
CA PHE A 55 -1.93 7.55 -4.08
C PHE A 55 -1.86 8.56 -5.23
N GLY A 56 -2.04 9.84 -4.92
CA GLY A 56 -1.88 10.94 -5.86
C GLY A 56 -1.19 12.12 -5.19
N GLY A 57 -0.29 12.79 -5.92
CA GLY A 57 0.55 13.86 -5.37
C GLY A 57 -0.23 14.95 -4.63
N GLY A 58 -1.34 15.43 -5.19
CA GLY A 58 -2.19 16.42 -4.53
C GLY A 58 -2.83 15.93 -3.21
N HIS A 59 -3.21 14.66 -3.11
CA HIS A 59 -3.72 14.10 -1.86
C HIS A 59 -2.62 13.92 -0.82
N LEU A 60 -1.44 13.46 -1.26
CA LEU A 60 -0.29 13.28 -0.39
C LEU A 60 0.20 14.63 0.18
N ASP A 61 0.19 15.69 -0.63
CA ASP A 61 0.46 17.06 -0.17
C ASP A 61 -0.58 17.52 0.89
N SER A 62 -1.87 17.30 0.64
CA SER A 62 -2.91 17.62 1.63
C SER A 62 -2.75 16.86 2.94
N VAL A 63 -2.40 15.57 2.87
CA VAL A 63 -2.15 14.71 4.05
C VAL A 63 -0.96 15.24 4.86
N ASP A 64 0.15 15.57 4.19
CA ASP A 64 1.37 16.12 4.82
C ASP A 64 1.08 17.47 5.49
N ARG A 65 0.41 18.38 4.77
CA ARG A 65 0.05 19.72 5.28
C ARG A 65 -0.92 19.70 6.47
N LEU A 66 -1.72 18.64 6.59
CA LEU A 66 -2.69 18.47 7.67
C LEU A 66 -2.15 17.60 8.82
N ASP A 67 -0.87 17.20 8.77
CA ASP A 67 -0.20 16.36 9.76
C ASP A 67 -0.97 15.06 10.07
N LEU A 68 -1.44 14.40 9.00
CA LEU A 68 -2.23 13.18 9.11
C LEU A 68 -1.32 11.95 9.01
N ALA A 69 -1.42 11.03 9.98
CA ALA A 69 -0.84 9.71 9.80
C ALA A 69 -1.60 8.98 8.68
N TYR A 70 -0.89 8.46 7.67
CA TYR A 70 -1.51 7.89 6.48
C TYR A 70 -0.72 6.72 5.90
N ALA A 71 -1.44 5.69 5.45
CA ALA A 71 -0.89 4.50 4.81
C ALA A 71 -1.72 4.09 3.58
N THR A 72 -1.05 3.76 2.49
CA THR A 72 -1.72 3.36 1.25
C THR A 72 -0.88 2.39 0.43
N LEU A 73 -1.55 1.68 -0.47
CA LEU A 73 -0.89 0.83 -1.45
C LEU A 73 -0.26 1.68 -2.55
N VAL A 74 1.04 1.49 -2.78
CA VAL A 74 1.74 2.14 -3.90
C VAL A 74 1.29 1.52 -5.23
N PRO A 75 0.74 2.31 -6.18
CA PRO A 75 0.37 1.82 -7.51
C PRO A 75 1.59 1.30 -8.28
N ARG A 76 1.42 0.25 -9.08
CA ARG A 76 2.53 -0.26 -9.92
C ARG A 76 2.96 0.67 -11.05
N SER A 77 2.12 1.66 -11.37
CA SER A 77 2.33 2.60 -12.47
C SER A 77 3.19 3.81 -12.09
N VAL A 78 3.55 3.99 -10.81
CA VAL A 78 4.37 5.11 -10.36
C VAL A 78 5.83 4.69 -10.14
N GLY A 79 6.78 5.60 -10.40
CA GLY A 79 8.22 5.33 -10.35
C GLY A 79 8.70 4.78 -8.99
N ILE A 80 8.19 5.35 -7.90
CA ILE A 80 8.54 4.93 -6.52
C ILE A 80 8.21 3.45 -6.23
N TRP A 81 7.27 2.85 -6.99
CA TRP A 81 7.01 1.41 -6.87
C TRP A 81 8.19 0.58 -7.34
N ALA A 82 8.83 0.96 -8.45
CA ALA A 82 9.99 0.27 -8.98
C ALA A 82 11.19 0.39 -8.03
N GLU A 83 11.38 1.58 -7.44
CA GLU A 83 12.40 1.81 -6.42
C GLU A 83 12.19 0.93 -5.18
N ALA A 84 10.96 0.90 -4.64
CA ALA A 84 10.61 0.03 -3.51
C ALA A 84 10.80 -1.47 -3.87
N PHE A 85 10.48 -1.85 -5.10
CA PHE A 85 10.66 -3.22 -5.57
C PHE A 85 12.14 -3.62 -5.65
N GLU A 86 13.00 -2.76 -6.20
CA GLU A 86 14.43 -3.02 -6.28
C GLU A 86 15.11 -2.99 -4.91
N ALA A 87 14.68 -2.09 -4.01
CA ALA A 87 15.11 -2.11 -2.61
C ALA A 87 14.78 -3.46 -1.95
N ARG A 88 13.57 -3.99 -2.17
CA ARG A 88 13.15 -5.31 -1.68
C ARG A 88 13.98 -6.43 -2.28
N ARG A 89 14.22 -6.40 -3.58
CA ARG A 89 15.03 -7.41 -4.29
C ARG A 89 16.45 -7.43 -3.74
N SER A 90 17.05 -6.27 -3.55
CA SER A 90 18.40 -6.12 -3.01
C SER A 90 18.48 -6.61 -1.57
N ARG A 91 17.49 -6.26 -0.74
CA ARG A 91 17.42 -6.74 0.65
C ARG A 91 17.31 -8.26 0.75
N ARG A 92 16.51 -8.89 -0.11
CA ARG A 92 16.40 -10.36 -0.15
C ARG A 92 17.70 -11.07 -0.52
N LYS A 93 18.59 -10.44 -1.29
CA LYS A 93 19.91 -11.01 -1.59
C LYS A 93 20.84 -11.00 -0.37
N GLN A 94 20.60 -10.11 0.60
CA GLN A 94 21.39 -10.00 1.83
C GLN A 94 20.92 -10.98 2.92
N GLY A 95 19.73 -11.56 2.78
CA GLY A 95 19.18 -12.51 3.74
C GLY A 95 17.65 -12.50 3.81
N PRO A 96 17.07 -13.32 4.70
CA PRO A 96 15.63 -13.33 4.94
C PRO A 96 15.15 -11.98 5.49
N LEU A 97 13.91 -11.61 5.14
CA LEU A 97 13.30 -10.39 5.66
C LEU A 97 12.87 -10.60 7.12
N PRO A 98 12.96 -9.55 7.97
CA PRO A 98 12.42 -9.60 9.32
C PRO A 98 10.96 -10.03 9.35
N LEU A 99 10.61 -10.86 10.34
CA LEU A 99 9.24 -11.25 10.62
C LEU A 99 8.48 -10.06 11.21
N LEU A 100 7.32 -9.73 10.63
CA LEU A 100 6.42 -8.67 11.08
C LEU A 100 5.21 -9.25 11.82
N GLU A 101 4.67 -10.36 11.30
CA GLU A 101 3.50 -11.03 11.86
C GLU A 101 3.65 -12.54 11.68
N SER A 102 3.30 -13.31 12.70
CA SER A 102 3.14 -14.76 12.61
C SER A 102 1.78 -15.13 13.16
N LYS A 103 1.02 -15.91 12.41
CA LYS A 103 -0.28 -16.44 12.86
C LYS A 103 -0.12 -17.87 13.35
N ALA A 104 -0.93 -18.27 14.32
CA ALA A 104 -0.95 -19.67 14.74
C ALA A 104 -1.35 -20.58 13.54
N PRO A 105 -0.73 -21.76 13.40
CA PRO A 105 -1.17 -22.74 12.41
C PRO A 105 -2.61 -23.16 12.71
N LYS A 106 -3.40 -23.41 11.66
CA LYS A 106 -4.75 -23.98 11.84
C LYS A 106 -4.62 -25.43 12.26
N GLU A 107 -5.13 -25.76 13.45
CA GLU A 107 -5.15 -27.13 13.97
C GLU A 107 -5.75 -28.11 12.94
N GLY A 108 -5.15 -29.30 12.83
CA GLY A 108 -5.62 -30.37 11.95
C GLY A 108 -5.26 -30.25 10.46
N THR A 109 -4.64 -29.15 10.02
CA THR A 109 -4.30 -28.97 8.58
C THR A 109 -2.88 -29.38 8.20
N GLY A 110 -1.96 -29.50 9.17
CA GLY A 110 -0.53 -29.75 8.92
C GLY A 110 0.17 -28.65 8.09
N ALA A 111 -0.53 -27.58 7.74
CA ALA A 111 0.00 -26.48 6.95
C ALA A 111 0.84 -25.54 7.83
N PRO A 112 1.98 -25.03 7.33
CA PRO A 112 2.76 -24.05 8.07
C PRO A 112 1.92 -22.80 8.34
N ALA A 113 2.16 -22.22 9.51
CA ALA A 113 1.63 -20.92 9.92
C ALA A 113 1.88 -19.87 8.82
N PRO A 114 0.84 -19.16 8.35
CA PRO A 114 1.07 -18.04 7.45
C PRO A 114 1.79 -16.93 8.21
N ASP A 115 2.87 -16.47 7.62
CA ASP A 115 3.72 -15.40 8.12
C ASP A 115 3.70 -14.18 7.20
N GLY A 116 3.91 -13.03 7.82
CA GLY A 116 4.17 -11.75 7.20
C GLY A 116 5.59 -11.34 7.53
N SER A 117 6.43 -11.15 6.51
CA SER A 117 7.79 -10.59 6.67
C SER A 117 7.94 -9.34 5.83
N GLY A 118 8.81 -8.44 6.24
CA GLY A 118 8.96 -7.18 5.53
C GLY A 118 10.01 -6.26 6.12
N PHE A 119 10.14 -5.10 5.48
CA PHE A 119 11.03 -4.04 5.92
C PHE A 119 10.54 -2.72 5.35
N SER A 120 10.91 -1.62 6.01
CA SER A 120 10.67 -0.28 5.51
C SER A 120 11.90 0.27 4.80
N VAL A 121 11.67 1.11 3.79
CA VAL A 121 12.69 1.90 3.10
C VAL A 121 12.18 3.34 2.98
N ASP A 122 13.05 4.29 3.31
CA ASP A 122 12.75 5.71 3.11
C ASP A 122 13.06 6.07 1.64
N LEU A 123 12.10 6.71 0.98
CA LEU A 123 12.10 7.07 -0.43
C LEU A 123 11.60 8.51 -0.59
N ALA A 124 11.72 9.06 -1.79
CA ALA A 124 11.12 10.34 -2.14
C ALA A 124 10.17 10.16 -3.32
N TYR A 125 8.92 10.60 -3.18
CA TYR A 125 7.97 10.60 -4.27
C TYR A 125 7.99 11.96 -4.97
N SER A 126 8.33 11.97 -6.25
CA SER A 126 8.20 13.13 -7.12
C SER A 126 6.91 13.08 -7.95
N TRP A 127 6.25 14.22 -8.09
CA TRP A 127 5.18 14.42 -9.08
C TRP A 127 5.21 15.84 -9.63
N ARG A 128 4.51 16.07 -10.75
CA ARG A 128 4.33 17.42 -11.31
C ARG A 128 3.04 18.03 -10.76
N GLY A 129 3.14 19.18 -10.11
CA GLY A 129 2.01 19.95 -9.62
C GLY A 129 1.17 20.58 -10.74
N GLY A 130 0.02 21.15 -10.38
CA GLY A 130 -0.85 21.86 -11.32
C GLY A 130 -0.23 23.16 -11.87
N ASP A 131 0.77 23.70 -11.17
CA ASP A 131 1.62 24.82 -11.57
C ASP A 131 2.78 24.42 -12.50
N GLY A 132 2.88 23.13 -12.83
CA GLY A 132 3.95 22.57 -13.65
C GLY A 132 5.28 22.35 -12.92
N GLN A 133 5.38 22.74 -11.65
CA GLN A 133 6.58 22.53 -10.84
C GLN A 133 6.69 21.08 -10.37
N GLU A 134 7.91 20.59 -10.23
CA GLU A 134 8.16 19.29 -9.60
C GLU A 134 8.04 19.45 -8.08
N GLN A 135 7.15 18.66 -7.50
CA GLN A 135 6.95 18.54 -6.06
C GLN A 135 7.59 17.24 -5.58
N LYS A 136 8.14 17.26 -4.35
CA LYS A 136 8.80 16.10 -3.74
C LYS A 136 8.32 15.91 -2.31
N LEU A 137 7.97 14.68 -1.97
CA LEU A 137 7.56 14.31 -0.61
C LEU A 137 8.39 13.13 -0.11
N PRO A 138 9.04 13.23 1.07
CA PRO A 138 9.66 12.07 1.70
C PRO A 138 8.57 11.07 2.10
N MET A 139 8.79 9.79 1.81
CA MET A 139 7.85 8.72 2.11
C MET A 139 8.58 7.52 2.68
N ARG A 140 7.91 6.77 3.55
CA ARG A 140 8.37 5.46 4.00
C ARG A 140 7.56 4.37 3.30
N ALA A 141 8.21 3.61 2.42
CA ALA A 141 7.59 2.46 1.78
C ALA A 141 7.80 1.21 2.64
N LEU A 142 6.70 0.53 2.99
CA LEU A 142 6.74 -0.77 3.66
C LEU A 142 6.59 -1.89 2.64
N ALA A 143 7.65 -2.67 2.44
CA ALA A 143 7.64 -3.83 1.58
C ALA A 143 7.24 -5.08 2.38
N VAL A 144 6.01 -5.56 2.18
CA VAL A 144 5.47 -6.75 2.86
C VAL A 144 5.47 -7.96 1.93
N HIS A 145 5.88 -9.09 2.48
CA HIS A 145 5.72 -10.42 1.92
C HIS A 145 4.78 -11.22 2.82
N SER A 146 3.77 -11.85 2.22
CA SER A 146 2.86 -12.77 2.89
C SER A 146 2.92 -14.13 2.21
N SER A 147 3.28 -15.16 2.97
CA SER A 147 3.31 -16.55 2.47
C SER A 147 1.92 -17.04 2.06
N ALA A 148 0.87 -16.59 2.75
CA ALA A 148 -0.52 -16.88 2.37
C ALA A 148 -0.88 -16.28 1.00
N LEU A 149 -0.50 -15.02 0.75
CA LEU A 149 -0.74 -14.39 -0.56
C LEU A 149 0.10 -15.03 -1.66
N GLU A 150 1.33 -15.45 -1.35
CA GLU A 150 2.18 -16.19 -2.28
C GLU A 150 1.55 -17.52 -2.70
N GLN A 151 1.12 -18.34 -1.74
CA GLN A 151 0.46 -19.62 -2.01
C GLN A 151 -0.79 -19.43 -2.88
N ARG A 152 -1.65 -18.46 -2.54
CA ARG A 152 -2.86 -18.14 -3.33
C ARG A 152 -2.54 -17.74 -4.77
N LYS A 153 -1.42 -17.03 -4.99
CA LYS A 153 -1.02 -16.53 -6.31
C LYS A 153 -0.13 -17.48 -7.11
N ARG A 154 0.45 -18.51 -6.48
CA ARG A 154 1.39 -19.44 -7.10
C ARG A 154 0.82 -20.05 -8.40
N GLY A 155 -0.40 -20.58 -8.36
CA GLY A 155 -1.02 -21.17 -9.55
C GLY A 155 -1.25 -20.17 -10.70
N ALA A 156 -1.53 -18.89 -10.38
CA ALA A 156 -1.69 -17.85 -11.40
C ALA A 156 -0.33 -17.45 -12.02
N VAL A 157 0.74 -17.44 -11.21
CA VAL A 157 2.10 -17.16 -11.67
C VAL A 157 2.60 -18.27 -12.59
N GLU A 158 2.44 -19.53 -12.21
CA GLU A 158 2.89 -20.67 -13.04
C GLU A 158 2.15 -20.71 -14.38
N ARG A 159 0.83 -20.47 -14.41
CA ARG A 159 0.08 -20.34 -15.66
C ARG A 159 0.58 -19.20 -16.55
N ARG A 160 1.03 -18.09 -15.95
CA ARG A 160 1.57 -16.96 -16.71
C ARG A 160 2.95 -17.29 -17.30
N LYS A 161 3.82 -17.95 -16.53
CA LYS A 161 5.14 -18.39 -17.02
C LYS A 161 4.99 -19.34 -18.21
N ALA A 162 4.13 -20.36 -18.08
CA ALA A 162 3.89 -21.32 -19.17
C ALA A 162 3.41 -20.62 -20.45
N ARG A 163 2.53 -19.61 -20.34
CA ARG A 163 2.09 -18.82 -21.50
C ARG A 163 3.20 -17.95 -22.11
N GLU A 164 4.10 -17.41 -21.30
CA GLU A 164 5.25 -16.64 -21.80
C GLU A 164 6.28 -17.55 -22.48
N GLU A 165 6.53 -18.75 -21.93
CA GLU A 165 7.39 -19.77 -22.53
C GLU A 165 6.84 -20.29 -23.86
N GLU A 166 5.54 -20.57 -23.95
CA GLU A 166 4.87 -20.93 -25.22
C GLU A 166 4.97 -19.82 -26.28
N ARG A 167 4.98 -18.55 -25.85
CA ARG A 167 5.10 -17.41 -26.77
C ARG A 167 6.53 -17.25 -27.29
N LEU A 168 7.52 -17.39 -26.41
CA LEU A 168 8.94 -17.26 -26.75
C LEU A 168 9.47 -18.46 -27.54
N GLY A 169 8.89 -19.66 -27.35
CA GLY A 169 9.24 -20.86 -28.12
C GLY A 169 8.60 -20.95 -29.52
N ARG A 170 7.81 -19.94 -29.92
CA ARG A 170 7.18 -19.83 -31.24
C ARG A 170 7.79 -18.72 -32.12
N GLU A 171 8.78 -18.00 -31.59
CA GLU A 171 9.64 -17.05 -32.34
C GLU A 171 10.94 -17.76 -32.76
#